data_AF-A0A6L4Z0V6-F1
#
_entry.id   AF-A0A6L4Z0V6-F1
#
_cell.length_a   1.000
_cell.length_b   1.000
_cell.length_c   1.000
_cell.angle_alpha   90.00
_cell.angle_beta   90.00
_cell.angle_gamma   90.00
#
_symmetry.space_group_name_H-M   'P 1'
#
loop_
_entity.id
_entity.type
_entity.pdbx_description
1 polymer ?
#
loop_
_entity_poly.entity_id
_entity_poly.type
_entity_poly.pdbx_seq_one_letter_code
_entity_poly.pdbx_strand_id
1 'polypeptide(L)' 'MKNRLVNTLAILVLVVGPALTSLAQPNPNKQPSGDAVGGGPVGGNAPIGSGLILTIGMGIAYGIKKLSEPKTELTEKE' A
#
# COMPACT_ATOMS: atom_id res chain seq x y z
N MET A 1 12.02 -9.24 -23.14
CA MET A 1 11.05 -8.11 -23.08
C MET A 1 9.70 -8.53 -22.47
N LYS A 2 9.18 -9.71 -22.80
CA LYS A 2 7.89 -10.26 -22.30
C LYS A 2 7.75 -10.23 -20.77
N ASN A 3 8.78 -10.58 -20.02
CA ASN A 3 8.74 -10.60 -18.55
C ASN A 3 8.70 -9.19 -17.93
N ARG A 4 9.31 -8.20 -18.59
CA ARG A 4 9.28 -6.80 -18.12
C ARG A 4 7.90 -6.18 -18.34
N LEU A 5 7.25 -6.51 -19.46
CA LEU A 5 5.89 -6.08 -19.75
C LEU A 5 4.90 -6.60 -18.70
N VAL A 6 4.98 -7.90 -18.36
CA VAL A 6 4.11 -8.50 -17.33
C VAL A 6 4.34 -7.85 -15.96
N ASN A 7 5.60 -7.58 -15.60
CA ASN A 7 5.93 -6.95 -14.33
C ASN A 7 5.40 -5.49 -14.26
N THR A 8 5.54 -4.72 -15.35
CA THR A 8 5.00 -3.36 -15.42
C THR A 8 3.47 -3.34 -15.32
N LEU A 9 2.79 -4.28 -15.99
CA LEU A 9 1.33 -4.42 -15.90
C LEU A 9 0.88 -4.82 -14.49
N ALA A 10 1.61 -5.71 -13.83
CA ALA A 10 1.30 -6.11 -12.44
C ALA A 10 1.40 -4.92 -11.47
N ILE A 11 2.44 -4.08 -11.61
CA ILE A 11 2.59 -2.87 -10.80
C ILE A 11 1.47 -1.86 -11.09
N LEU A 12 1.11 -1.68 -12.36
CA LEU A 12 0.00 -0.79 -12.75
C LEU A 12 -1.31 -1.24 -12.10
N VAL A 13 -1.61 -2.54 -12.14
CA VAL A 13 -2.83 -3.11 -11.52
C VAL A 13 -2.81 -2.95 -10.01
N LEU A 14 -1.66 -3.11 -9.35
CA LEU A 14 -1.55 -2.91 -7.90
C LEU A 14 -1.82 -1.45 -7.47
N VAL A 15 -1.36 -0.48 -8.27
CA VAL A 15 -1.51 0.95 -7.97
C VAL A 15 -2.90 1.47 -8.37
N VAL A 16 -3.40 1.08 -9.54
CA VAL A 16 -4.64 1.61 -10.12
C VAL A 16 -5.86 0.77 -9.73
N GLY A 17 -5.69 -0.53 -9.50
CA GLY A 17 -6.76 -1.47 -9.14
C GLY A 17 -7.61 -1.01 -7.95
N PRO A 18 -7.00 -0.58 -6.83
CA PRO A 18 -7.76 -0.07 -5.68
C PRO A 18 -8.60 1.17 -6.03
N ALA A 19 -8.09 2.05 -6.89
CA ALA A 19 -8.81 3.25 -7.32
C ALA A 19 -10.06 2.90 -8.14
N LEU A 20 -10.02 1.83 -8.96
CA LEU A 20 -11.18 1.35 -9.71
C LEU A 20 -12.24 0.71 -8.81
N THR A 21 -11.85 0.11 -7.69
CA THR A 21 -12.79 -0.45 -6.69
C THR A 21 -13.37 0.58 -5.72
N SER A 22 -12.88 1.82 -5.74
CA SER A 22 -13.39 2.92 -4.88
C SER A 22 -14.83 3.34 -5.21
N LEU A 23 -15.38 2.89 -6.34
CA LEU A 23 -16.77 3.14 -6.75
C LEU A 23 -17.80 2.43 -5.85
N ALA A 24 -17.38 1.52 -4.98
CA ALA A 24 -18.24 0.88 -3.99
C ALA A 24 -18.50 1.76 -2.75
N GLN A 25 -17.91 2.97 -2.68
CA GLN A 25 -18.19 3.88 -1.58
C GLN A 25 -19.57 4.54 -1.77
N PRO A 26 -20.42 4.51 -0.74
CA PRO A 26 -21.66 5.30 -0.71
C PRO A 26 -21.35 6.77 -1.02
N ASN A 27 -22.30 7.50 -1.60
CA ASN A 27 -22.20 8.95 -1.73
C ASN A 27 -21.74 9.53 -0.38
N PRO A 28 -20.76 10.44 -0.32
CA PRO A 28 -20.24 10.97 0.95
C PRO A 28 -21.33 11.45 1.91
N ASN A 29 -22.51 11.80 1.38
CA ASN A 29 -23.68 12.22 2.14
C ASN A 29 -24.77 11.16 2.36
N LYS A 30 -24.54 9.88 2.04
CA LYS A 30 -25.52 8.78 2.18
C LYS A 30 -24.91 7.52 2.83
N GLN A 31 -25.70 6.83 3.65
CA GLN A 31 -25.41 5.45 4.09
C GLN A 31 -25.56 4.47 2.90
N PRO A 32 -24.93 3.28 2.92
CA PRO A 32 -25.15 2.22 1.94
C PRO A 32 -26.63 1.86 1.67
N SER A 33 -27.51 2.06 2.66
CA SER A 33 -28.97 1.88 2.54
C SER A 33 -29.71 3.05 1.86
N GLY A 34 -29.04 4.17 1.57
CA GLY A 34 -29.62 5.35 0.91
C GLY A 34 -30.06 6.49 1.84
N ASP A 35 -30.02 6.29 3.16
CA ASP A 35 -30.38 7.29 4.16
C ASP A 35 -29.36 8.44 4.28
N ALA A 36 -29.80 9.61 4.76
CA ALA A 36 -28.94 10.78 4.96
C ALA A 36 -27.82 10.51 5.99
N VAL A 37 -26.58 10.92 5.68
CA VAL A 37 -25.52 10.93 6.71
C VAL A 37 -25.69 12.11 7.65
N GLY A 38 -25.29 11.91 8.90
CA GLY A 38 -25.49 12.87 9.99
C GLY A 38 -25.38 12.25 11.39
N GLY A 39 -25.35 10.92 11.47
CA GLY A 39 -24.88 10.22 12.67
C GLY A 39 -23.39 10.50 12.91
N GLY A 40 -22.96 10.39 14.18
CA GLY A 40 -21.56 10.54 14.59
C GLY A 40 -20.61 9.67 13.76
N PRO A 41 -19.29 9.95 13.78
CA PRO A 41 -18.32 9.39 12.85
C PRO A 41 -18.53 7.90 12.61
N VAL A 42 -18.91 7.54 11.37
CA VAL A 42 -19.07 6.15 10.98
C VAL A 42 -17.68 5.53 10.92
N GLY A 43 -17.27 4.90 12.03
CA GLY A 43 -15.94 4.29 12.17
C GLY A 43 -14.89 5.22 12.76
N GLY A 44 -14.99 5.52 14.06
CA GLY A 44 -13.94 6.20 14.83
C GLY A 44 -12.76 5.31 15.25
N ASN A 45 -12.69 4.05 14.79
CA ASN A 45 -11.72 3.05 15.24
C ASN A 45 -10.96 2.38 14.09
N ALA A 46 -10.85 3.01 12.91
CA ALA A 46 -9.85 2.55 11.96
C ALA A 46 -8.48 2.73 12.63
N PRO A 47 -7.68 1.67 12.83
CA PRO A 47 -6.42 1.78 13.55
C PRO A 47 -5.36 2.40 12.62
N ILE A 48 -5.49 3.72 12.39
CA ILE A 48 -4.55 4.51 11.59
C ILE A 48 -3.15 4.47 12.24
N GLY A 49 -3.10 4.35 13.57
CA GLY A 49 -1.85 4.21 14.33
C GLY A 49 -1.08 2.92 14.02
N SER A 50 -1.75 1.78 13.82
CA SER A 50 -1.06 0.51 13.54
C SER A 50 -0.44 0.47 12.14
N GLY A 51 -1.06 1.13 11.17
CA GLY A 51 -0.51 1.26 9.82
C GLY A 51 0.78 2.09 9.79
N LEU A 52 0.84 3.17 10.57
CA LEU A 52 2.05 3.99 10.69
C LEU A 52 3.19 3.22 11.37
N ILE A 53 2.89 2.53 12.48
CA ILE A 53 3.87 1.70 13.18
C ILE A 53 4.44 0.60 12.26
N LEU A 54 3.57 -0.07 11.49
CA LEU A 54 4.00 -1.10 10.53
C LEU A 54 4.91 -0.53 9.44
N THR A 55 4.55 0.64 8.90
CA THR A 55 5.32 1.32 7.84
C THR A 55 6.70 1.72 8.34
N ILE A 56 6.77 2.32 9.53
CA ILE A 56 8.04 2.69 10.16
C ILE A 56 8.88 1.43 10.45
N GLY A 57 8.26 0.38 11.00
CA GLY A 57 8.94 -0.88 11.28
C GLY A 57 9.54 -1.51 10.01
N MET A 58 8.78 -1.56 8.92
CA MET A 58 9.27 -2.05 7.63
C MET A 58 10.39 -1.18 7.05
N GLY A 59 10.29 0.15 7.16
CA GLY A 59 11.32 1.07 6.69
C GLY A 59 12.65 0.88 7.43
N ILE A 60 12.59 0.75 8.75
CA ILE A 60 13.77 0.48 9.59
C ILE A 60 14.35 -0.90 9.28
N ALA A 61 13.51 -1.94 9.21
CA ALA A 61 13.96 -3.30 8.93
C ALA A 61 14.66 -3.39 7.55
N TYR A 62 14.10 -2.76 6.52
CA TYR A 62 14.73 -2.70 5.21
C TYR A 62 16.02 -1.87 5.22
N GLY A 63 16.04 -0.73 5.93
CA GLY A 63 17.23 0.11 6.08
C GLY A 63 18.40 -0.63 6.74
N ILE A 64 18.14 -1.34 7.85
CA ILE A 64 19.14 -2.17 8.52
C ILE A 64 19.61 -3.28 7.59
N LYS A 65 18.70 -4.03 6.96
CA LYS A 65 19.07 -5.10 6.02
C LYS A 65 19.95 -4.57 4.90
N LYS A 66 19.65 -3.40 4.34
CA LYS A 66 20.40 -2.84 3.21
C LYS A 66 21.81 -2.40 3.59
N LEU A 67 22.00 -1.90 4.81
CA LEU A 67 23.32 -1.52 5.34
C LEU A 67 24.13 -2.74 5.79
N SER A 68 23.46 -3.78 6.26
CA SER A 68 24.08 -5.04 6.70
C SER A 68 24.33 -6.03 5.57
N GLU A 69 23.74 -5.84 4.39
CA GLU A 69 24.12 -6.58 3.18
C GLU A 69 25.61 -6.31 2.92
N PRO A 70 26.51 -7.29 3.12
CA PRO A 70 27.87 -7.12 2.67
C PRO A 70 27.80 -6.88 1.17
N LYS A 71 28.48 -5.84 0.68
CA LYS A 71 28.92 -5.84 -0.72
C LYS A 71 29.80 -7.07 -0.86
N THR A 72 29.19 -8.20 -1.21
CA THR A 72 29.92 -9.28 -1.84
C THR A 72 30.38 -8.66 -3.14
N GLU A 73 31.63 -8.20 -3.05
CA GLU A 73 32.52 -7.83 -4.12
C GLU A 73 32.07 -8.40 -5.46
N LEU A 74 31.72 -7.50 -6.37
CA LEU A 74 32.04 -7.68 -7.79
C LEU A 74 33.56 -7.46 -7.99
N THR A 75 34.36 -8.05 -7.12
CA THR A 75 35.82 -8.03 -7.15
C THR A 75 36.30 -9.46 -6.88
N GLU A 76 36.09 -10.33 -7.85
CA GLU A 76 36.93 -11.49 -8.20
C GLU A 76 36.17 -12.22 -9.32
N LYS A 77 36.67 -12.41 -10.54
CA LYS A 77 37.99 -12.30 -11.14
C LYS A 77 37.78 -12.16 -12.66
N GLU A 78 38.65 -11.35 -13.27
CA GLU A 78 39.07 -11.30 -14.70
C GLU A 78 38.04 -11.43 -15.83
#